data_AF-A0A1M6BL09-F1
#
_entry.id   AF-A0A1M6BL09-F1
#
_cell.length_a   1.000
_cell.length_b   1.000
_cell.length_c   1.000
_cell.angle_alpha   90.00
_cell.angle_beta   90.00
_cell.angle_gamma   90.00
#
_symmetry.space_group_name_H-M   'P 1'
#
loop_
_entity.id
_entity.type
_entity.pdbx_description
1 polymer ?
#
loop_
_entity_poly.entity_id
_entity_poly.type
_entity_poly.pdbx_seq_one_letter_code
_entity_poly.pdbx_strand_id
1 'polypeptide(L)'
;MNHRFHYPGGMSQDVEDVPLLVAEDLPPGWVMPDPPVVASSAESVAIDAALKYDKRRYPTPGPDGELAGYNDGRDGRWFLIQHVQSYTRVLLRLQRQYLMHQEPMGEVRITGIIYLPEQAGDPVASPMLRNLPTSRIEAAINRRQFTVTGATRFEGGTLTMPSGRIMRAEDVMKPLGNPKRTPDFYEVVALQHTRLVDDGEVNPTAKMAEISRVPLSTAQGWVARARRKGLLPPGRRGRAG
;
A
#
# COMPACT_ATOMS: atom_id res chain seq x y z
N MET A 1 -30.11 -29.07 -3.36
CA MET A 1 -29.03 -29.02 -2.35
C MET A 1 -28.09 -27.88 -2.72
N ASN A 2 -28.30 -26.70 -2.13
CA ASN A 2 -27.44 -25.53 -2.33
C ASN A 2 -26.44 -25.48 -1.18
N HIS A 3 -25.18 -25.83 -1.45
CA HIS A 3 -24.09 -25.61 -0.50
C HIS A 3 -23.76 -24.12 -0.45
N ARG A 4 -24.29 -23.43 0.57
CA ARG A 4 -23.75 -22.15 1.03
C ARG A 4 -22.34 -22.42 1.56
N PHE A 5 -21.33 -21.92 0.87
CA PHE A 5 -20.00 -21.79 1.43
C PHE A 5 -20.04 -20.69 2.50
N HIS A 6 -20.03 -21.10 3.77
CA HIS A 6 -19.69 -20.22 4.87
C HIS A 6 -18.16 -20.04 4.84
N TYR A 7 -17.71 -18.88 4.40
CA TYR A 7 -16.33 -18.43 4.60
C TYR A 7 -16.19 -17.86 6.02
N PRO A 8 -15.08 -18.10 6.73
CA PRO A 8 -14.83 -17.50 8.04
C PRO A 8 -14.60 -15.99 7.86
N GLY A 9 -15.63 -15.20 8.15
CA GLY A 9 -15.63 -13.75 8.08
C GLY A 9 -14.89 -13.11 9.26
N GLY A 10 -13.56 -13.00 9.14
CA GLY A 10 -12.74 -12.37 10.19
C GLY A 10 -11.72 -11.34 9.70
N MET A 11 -11.23 -11.39 8.45
CA MET A 11 -10.17 -10.47 7.98
C MET A 11 -10.62 -9.42 6.96
N SER A 12 -11.78 -9.57 6.32
CA SER A 12 -12.22 -8.61 5.29
C SER A 12 -12.77 -7.31 5.89
N GLN A 13 -13.38 -7.36 7.07
CA GLN A 13 -13.89 -6.18 7.77
C GLN A 13 -12.75 -5.33 8.35
N ASP A 14 -11.72 -5.95 8.91
CA ASP A 14 -10.61 -5.23 9.56
C ASP A 14 -9.77 -4.37 8.59
N VAL A 15 -9.71 -4.74 7.29
CA VAL A 15 -9.00 -3.96 6.26
C VAL A 15 -9.86 -2.80 5.73
N GLU A 16 -11.19 -2.90 5.81
CA GLU A 16 -12.09 -1.82 5.41
C GLU A 16 -12.05 -0.62 6.37
N ASP A 17 -11.83 -0.86 7.68
CA ASP A 17 -11.77 0.18 8.72
C ASP A 17 -10.45 0.98 8.73
N VAL A 18 -9.42 0.52 8.02
CA VAL A 18 -8.15 1.27 7.89
C VAL A 18 -8.34 2.43 6.91
N PRO A 19 -8.07 3.69 7.29
CA PRO A 19 -8.20 4.83 6.38
C PRO A 19 -7.27 4.67 5.17
N LEU A 20 -7.77 4.96 3.96
CA LEU A 20 -7.02 4.82 2.70
C LEU A 20 -5.83 5.78 2.60
N LEU A 21 -5.97 6.98 3.15
CA LEU A 21 -4.92 8.00 3.22
C LEU A 21 -5.03 8.72 4.55
N VAL A 22 -3.88 8.95 5.18
CA VAL A 22 -3.74 9.82 6.36
C VAL A 22 -2.66 10.86 6.11
N ALA A 23 -2.58 11.90 6.94
CA ALA A 23 -1.63 12.99 6.77
C ALA A 23 -0.16 12.52 6.80
N GLU A 24 0.13 11.49 7.59
CA GLU A 24 1.46 10.88 7.74
C GLU A 24 1.94 10.15 6.46
N ASP A 25 1.02 9.81 5.56
CA ASP A 25 1.36 9.22 4.26
C ASP A 25 1.92 10.28 3.27
N LEU A 26 1.80 11.58 3.60
CA LEU A 26 2.21 12.66 2.73
C LEU A 26 3.69 13.04 2.92
N PRO A 27 4.43 13.31 1.84
CA PRO A 27 5.80 13.77 1.92
C PRO A 27 5.88 15.20 2.49
N PRO A 28 7.07 15.63 2.98
CA PRO A 28 7.27 16.97 3.49
C PRO A 28 6.76 18.05 2.53
N GLY A 29 6.06 19.04 3.09
CA GLY A 29 5.46 20.14 2.34
C GLY A 29 4.09 19.84 1.74
N TRP A 30 3.61 18.59 1.78
CA TRP A 30 2.26 18.23 1.36
C TRP A 30 1.36 17.98 2.56
N VAL A 31 0.13 18.50 2.50
CA VAL A 31 -0.86 18.41 3.58
C VAL A 31 -2.24 18.06 3.01
N MET A 32 -3.08 17.46 3.85
CA MET A 32 -4.51 17.39 3.62
C MET A 32 -5.13 18.68 4.17
N PRO A 33 -5.92 19.45 3.39
CA PRO A 33 -6.60 20.63 3.89
C PRO A 33 -7.58 20.29 5.02
N ASP A 34 -7.69 21.19 6.00
CA ASP A 34 -8.65 21.11 7.11
C ASP A 34 -9.53 22.38 7.09
N PRO A 35 -10.86 22.26 6.93
CA PRO A 35 -11.63 21.02 6.75
C PRO A 35 -11.36 20.34 5.40
N PRO A 36 -11.59 19.01 5.30
CA PRO A 36 -11.40 18.27 4.07
C PRO A 36 -12.38 18.75 2.99
N VAL A 37 -11.88 18.92 1.76
CA VAL A 37 -12.72 19.31 0.60
C VAL A 37 -13.58 18.15 0.09
N VAL A 38 -13.11 16.91 0.25
CA VAL A 38 -13.90 15.70 0.03
C VAL A 38 -14.00 14.99 1.38
N ALA A 39 -15.11 15.19 2.07
CA ALA A 39 -15.28 14.79 3.47
C ALA A 39 -15.84 13.37 3.61
N SER A 40 -16.48 12.83 2.56
CA SER A 40 -17.20 11.57 2.64
C SER A 40 -16.99 10.65 1.44
N SER A 41 -17.28 9.37 1.63
CA SER A 41 -17.33 8.38 0.54
C SER A 41 -18.39 8.72 -0.50
N ALA A 42 -19.52 9.28 -0.08
CA ALA A 42 -20.61 9.71 -0.97
C ALA A 42 -20.15 10.82 -1.93
N GLU A 43 -19.38 11.80 -1.44
CA GLU A 43 -18.79 12.84 -2.30
C GLU A 43 -17.79 12.26 -3.30
N SER A 44 -16.95 11.31 -2.88
CA SER A 44 -16.05 10.60 -3.79
C SER A 44 -16.82 9.87 -4.90
N VAL A 45 -17.95 9.24 -4.58
CA VAL A 45 -18.83 8.57 -5.56
C VAL A 45 -19.46 9.58 -6.51
N ALA A 46 -19.87 10.75 -6.03
CA ALA A 46 -20.39 11.83 -6.88
C ALA A 46 -19.34 12.33 -7.88
N ILE A 47 -18.08 12.46 -7.46
CA ILE A 47 -16.96 12.81 -8.35
C ILE A 47 -16.73 11.71 -9.41
N ASP A 48 -16.71 10.44 -9.00
CA ASP A 48 -16.58 9.32 -9.93
C ASP A 48 -17.69 9.33 -10.99
N ALA A 49 -18.94 9.59 -10.59
CA ALA A 49 -20.08 9.68 -11.50
C ALA A 49 -19.97 10.88 -12.46
N ALA A 50 -19.55 12.05 -11.96
CA ALA A 50 -19.35 13.25 -12.78
C ALA A 50 -18.27 13.04 -13.85
N LEU A 51 -17.19 12.35 -13.50
CA LEU A 51 -16.08 12.03 -14.40
C LEU A 51 -16.34 10.76 -15.25
N LYS A 52 -17.45 10.07 -15.01
CA LYS A 52 -17.82 8.79 -15.65
C LYS A 52 -16.78 7.68 -15.43
N TYR A 53 -16.09 7.69 -14.29
CA TYR A 53 -15.14 6.64 -13.90
C TYR A 53 -15.86 5.29 -13.70
N ASP A 54 -17.05 5.34 -13.11
CA ASP A 54 -17.95 4.20 -12.88
C ASP A 54 -18.36 3.43 -14.15
N LYS A 55 -18.35 4.13 -15.29
CA LYS A 55 -18.76 3.59 -16.60
C LYS A 55 -17.60 3.06 -17.44
N ARG A 56 -16.35 3.35 -17.06
CA ARG A 56 -15.15 2.87 -17.75
C ARG A 56 -14.71 1.53 -17.16
N ARG A 57 -15.47 0.46 -17.42
CA ARG A 57 -15.07 -0.90 -17.02
C ARG A 57 -14.08 -1.45 -18.05
N TYR A 58 -12.87 -1.78 -17.62
CA TYR A 58 -12.00 -2.64 -18.42
C TYR A 58 -12.52 -4.07 -18.36
N PRO A 59 -12.56 -4.81 -19.48
CA PRO A 59 -12.72 -6.24 -19.41
C PRO A 59 -11.52 -6.81 -18.66
N THR A 60 -11.78 -7.44 -17.53
CA THR A 60 -10.81 -8.19 -16.75
C THR A 60 -10.07 -9.20 -17.62
N PRO A 61 -8.74 -9.40 -17.45
CA PRO A 61 -7.86 -8.74 -16.49
C PRO A 61 -7.24 -7.44 -17.03
N GLY A 62 -6.91 -6.52 -16.13
CA GLY A 62 -6.20 -5.28 -16.48
C GLY A 62 -4.81 -5.54 -17.10
N PRO A 63 -4.05 -4.49 -17.48
CA PRO A 63 -2.77 -4.61 -18.18
C PRO A 63 -1.73 -5.52 -17.50
N ASP A 64 -1.85 -5.76 -16.19
CA ASP A 64 -0.96 -6.64 -15.43
C ASP A 64 -1.44 -8.10 -15.31
N GLY A 65 -2.59 -8.47 -15.89
CA GLY A 65 -3.07 -9.85 -16.00
C GLY A 65 -3.52 -10.54 -14.70
N GLU A 66 -3.06 -10.07 -13.54
CA GLU A 66 -3.17 -10.77 -12.25
C GLU A 66 -4.02 -10.04 -11.19
N LEU A 67 -4.52 -8.84 -11.49
CA LEU A 67 -5.20 -7.97 -10.51
C LEU A 67 -6.72 -7.86 -10.77
N ALA A 68 -7.51 -8.09 -9.72
CA ALA A 68 -8.94 -7.82 -9.61
C ALA A 68 -9.19 -6.40 -9.09
N GLY A 69 -10.38 -5.86 -9.37
CA GLY A 69 -10.79 -4.54 -8.87
C GLY A 69 -10.39 -3.37 -9.78
N TYR A 70 -9.89 -3.60 -11.00
CA TYR A 70 -9.74 -2.53 -11.99
C TYR A 70 -11.08 -1.78 -12.18
N ASN A 71 -11.12 -0.51 -11.78
CA ASN A 71 -12.28 0.37 -11.90
C ASN A 71 -13.58 -0.12 -11.22
N ASP A 72 -13.52 -0.79 -10.07
CA ASP A 72 -14.71 -0.81 -9.19
C ASP A 72 -14.87 0.59 -8.56
N GLY A 73 -15.98 1.27 -8.90
CA GLY A 73 -16.34 2.57 -8.32
C GLY A 73 -16.63 2.49 -6.81
N ARG A 74 -16.81 1.28 -6.26
CA ARG A 74 -17.09 1.08 -4.82
C ARG A 74 -15.88 1.33 -3.92
N ASP A 75 -14.68 1.04 -4.41
CA ASP A 75 -13.44 1.04 -3.60
C ASP A 75 -12.55 2.26 -3.87
N GLY A 76 -12.89 3.09 -4.87
CA GLY A 76 -12.20 4.34 -5.14
C GLY A 76 -12.62 5.46 -4.18
N ARG A 77 -11.65 6.23 -3.68
CA ARG A 77 -11.89 7.44 -2.89
C ARG A 77 -11.02 8.59 -3.38
N TRP A 78 -11.58 9.79 -3.41
CA TRP A 78 -10.91 11.01 -3.81
C TRP A 78 -10.44 11.78 -2.58
N PHE A 79 -9.19 12.23 -2.60
CA PHE A 79 -8.58 13.03 -1.54
C PHE A 79 -7.94 14.27 -2.12
N LEU A 80 -8.19 15.43 -1.53
CA LEU A 80 -7.47 16.64 -1.87
C LEU A 80 -6.19 16.72 -1.04
N ILE A 81 -5.07 16.94 -1.72
CA ILE A 81 -3.79 17.29 -1.10
C ILE A 81 -3.31 18.64 -1.63
N GLN A 82 -2.55 19.35 -0.80
CA GLN A 82 -2.01 20.66 -1.13
C GLN A 82 -0.54 20.75 -0.75
N HIS A 83 0.26 21.35 -1.62
CA HIS A 83 1.63 21.73 -1.30
C HIS A 83 1.65 23.10 -0.63
N VAL A 84 2.27 23.22 0.54
CA VAL A 84 2.20 24.42 1.40
C VAL A 84 2.93 25.62 0.84
N GLN A 85 4.01 25.42 0.08
CA GLN A 85 4.82 26.52 -0.45
C GLN A 85 4.34 27.01 -1.82
N SER A 86 3.95 26.08 -2.69
CA SER A 86 3.56 26.39 -4.08
C SER A 86 2.06 26.49 -4.27
N TYR A 87 1.28 26.31 -3.20
CA TYR A 87 -0.18 26.26 -3.20
C TYR A 87 -0.80 25.30 -4.22
N THR A 88 0.01 24.35 -4.72
CA THR A 88 -0.41 23.36 -5.71
C THR A 88 -1.44 22.44 -5.09
N ARG A 89 -2.62 22.33 -5.70
CA ARG A 89 -3.72 21.51 -5.21
C ARG A 89 -3.96 20.35 -6.17
N VAL A 90 -4.11 19.15 -5.62
CA VAL A 90 -4.30 17.94 -6.41
C VAL A 90 -5.33 17.05 -5.75
N LEU A 91 -6.35 16.66 -6.51
CA LEU A 91 -7.25 15.58 -6.14
C LEU A 91 -6.66 14.25 -6.61
N LEU A 92 -6.42 13.34 -5.68
CA LEU A 92 -5.93 12.00 -5.93
C LEU A 92 -7.06 10.98 -5.75
N ARG A 93 -7.28 10.13 -6.75
CA ARG A 93 -8.15 8.97 -6.61
C ARG A 93 -7.33 7.77 -6.17
N LEU A 94 -7.53 7.34 -4.94
CA LEU A 94 -6.91 6.14 -4.39
C LEU A 94 -7.88 4.97 -4.49
N GLN A 95 -7.35 3.79 -4.83
CA GLN A 95 -8.13 2.57 -4.95
C GLN A 95 -7.32 1.37 -4.48
N ARG A 96 -7.94 0.49 -3.71
CA ARG A 96 -7.38 -0.84 -3.40
C ARG A 96 -7.52 -1.74 -4.62
N GLN A 97 -6.41 -2.31 -5.08
CA GLN A 97 -6.37 -3.32 -6.13
C GLN A 97 -5.92 -4.62 -5.51
N TYR A 98 -6.67 -5.71 -5.74
CA TYR A 98 -6.40 -7.01 -5.12
C TYR A 98 -5.81 -7.97 -6.15
N LEU A 99 -4.92 -8.87 -5.72
CA LEU A 99 -4.52 -10.01 -6.56
C LEU A 99 -5.70 -10.97 -6.71
N MET A 100 -5.94 -11.40 -7.95
CA MET A 100 -6.96 -12.40 -8.26
C MET A 100 -6.79 -13.63 -7.36
N HIS A 101 -7.87 -14.06 -6.70
CA HIS A 101 -7.94 -15.24 -5.83
C HIS A 101 -7.12 -15.18 -4.52
N GLN A 102 -6.63 -14.01 -4.12
CA GLN A 102 -5.86 -13.84 -2.88
C GLN A 102 -6.35 -12.62 -2.08
N GLU A 103 -7.55 -12.69 -1.50
CA GLU A 103 -8.01 -11.69 -0.53
C GLU A 103 -7.33 -11.91 0.84
N PRO A 104 -6.87 -10.85 1.55
CA PRO A 104 -6.96 -9.43 1.24
C PRO A 104 -5.67 -8.86 0.61
N MET A 105 -4.89 -9.67 -0.12
CA MET A 105 -3.61 -9.25 -0.70
C MET A 105 -3.85 -8.22 -1.81
N GLY A 106 -3.75 -6.95 -1.46
CA GLY A 106 -3.93 -5.85 -2.38
C GLY A 106 -3.03 -4.68 -2.05
N GLU A 107 -2.94 -3.76 -3.00
CA GLU A 107 -2.17 -2.53 -2.89
C GLU A 107 -3.06 -1.34 -3.19
N VAL A 108 -2.84 -0.25 -2.49
CA VAL A 108 -3.43 1.03 -2.85
C VAL A 108 -2.65 1.60 -4.02
N ARG A 109 -3.41 2.01 -5.04
CA ARG A 109 -2.93 2.67 -6.25
C ARG A 109 -3.61 4.01 -6.43
N ILE A 110 -2.84 4.99 -6.90
CA ILE A 110 -3.35 6.23 -7.45
C ILE A 110 -3.86 5.91 -8.86
N THR A 111 -5.17 5.96 -9.05
CA THR A 111 -5.87 5.60 -10.30
C THR A 111 -6.39 6.83 -11.06
N GLY A 112 -6.31 8.01 -10.43
CA GLY A 112 -6.78 9.27 -11.00
C GLY A 112 -6.08 10.44 -10.33
N ILE A 113 -5.80 11.47 -11.12
CA ILE A 113 -5.19 12.72 -10.68
C ILE A 113 -5.95 13.85 -11.37
N ILE A 114 -6.47 14.80 -10.59
CA ILE A 114 -7.00 16.07 -11.10
C ILE A 114 -6.14 17.17 -10.51
N TYR A 115 -5.44 17.89 -11.38
CA TYR A 115 -4.62 19.02 -11.00
C TYR A 115 -5.49 20.28 -10.92
N LEU A 116 -5.42 21.00 -9.79
CA LEU A 116 -6.13 22.23 -9.57
C LEU A 116 -5.10 23.36 -9.44
N PRO A 117 -5.02 24.29 -10.42
CA PRO A 117 -4.17 25.46 -10.28
C PRO A 117 -4.60 26.33 -9.09
N GLU A 118 -3.69 27.19 -8.61
CA GLU A 118 -3.98 28.11 -7.52
C GLU A 118 -5.09 29.09 -7.92
N GLN A 119 -4.98 29.69 -9.12
CA GLN A 119 -6.02 30.54 -9.69
C GLN A 119 -6.69 29.87 -10.88
N ALA A 120 -7.99 30.11 -11.02
CA ALA A 120 -8.74 29.69 -12.19
C ALA A 120 -8.16 30.38 -13.44
N GLY A 121 -7.47 29.61 -14.28
CA GLY A 121 -6.85 30.10 -15.52
C GLY A 121 -5.33 29.96 -15.57
N ASP A 122 -4.65 29.63 -14.46
CA ASP A 122 -3.20 29.42 -14.52
C ASP A 122 -2.85 28.23 -15.42
N PRO A 123 -1.78 28.34 -16.23
CA PRO A 123 -1.35 27.26 -17.09
C PRO A 123 -0.79 26.09 -16.29
N VAL A 124 -1.21 24.87 -16.65
CA VAL A 124 -0.61 23.63 -16.12
C VAL A 124 0.56 23.24 -17.01
N ALA A 125 1.78 23.38 -16.48
CA ALA A 125 3.01 23.06 -17.20
C ALA A 125 3.48 21.62 -16.94
N SER A 126 4.13 20.98 -17.92
CA SER A 126 4.65 19.62 -17.80
C SER A 126 5.56 19.36 -16.58
N PRO A 127 6.44 20.29 -16.15
CA PRO A 127 7.22 20.11 -14.93
C PRO A 127 6.35 19.94 -13.67
N MET A 128 5.20 20.62 -13.58
CA MET A 128 4.31 20.54 -12.42
C MET A 128 3.78 19.11 -12.23
N LEU A 129 3.37 18.45 -13.33
CA LEU A 129 2.87 17.08 -13.31
C LEU A 129 3.98 16.07 -12.99
N ARG A 130 5.20 16.28 -13.52
CA ARG A 130 6.34 15.39 -13.29
C ARG A 130 6.86 15.42 -11.85
N ASN A 131 6.68 16.54 -11.16
CA ASN A 131 7.15 16.73 -9.79
C ASN A 131 6.16 16.23 -8.73
N LEU A 132 4.97 15.74 -9.14
CA LEU A 132 4.01 15.17 -8.20
C LEU A 132 4.59 13.93 -7.52
N PRO A 133 4.54 13.84 -6.17
CA PRO A 133 5.18 12.76 -5.44
C PRO A 133 4.33 11.48 -5.37
N THR A 134 3.70 11.09 -6.48
CA THR A 134 2.74 9.97 -6.55
C THR A 134 3.35 8.67 -6.05
N SER A 135 4.55 8.31 -6.52
CA SER A 135 5.23 7.07 -6.11
C SER A 135 5.66 7.04 -4.65
N ARG A 136 5.88 8.21 -4.02
CA ARG A 136 6.20 8.32 -2.59
C ARG A 136 4.95 8.14 -1.75
N ILE A 137 3.85 8.80 -2.14
CA ILE A 137 2.55 8.67 -1.47
C ILE A 137 2.07 7.21 -1.53
N GLU A 138 2.08 6.58 -2.71
CA GLU A 138 1.71 5.15 -2.84
C GLU A 138 2.61 4.25 -2.00
N ALA A 139 3.91 4.54 -1.93
CA ALA A 139 4.83 3.75 -1.09
C ALA A 139 4.47 3.85 0.38
N ALA A 140 4.16 5.06 0.86
CA ALA A 140 3.83 5.33 2.25
C ALA A 140 2.51 4.67 2.66
N ILE A 141 1.45 4.84 1.86
CA ILE A 141 0.14 4.22 2.11
C ILE A 141 0.28 2.70 2.17
N ASN A 142 0.91 2.10 1.15
CA ASN A 142 1.06 0.66 1.09
C ASN A 142 1.88 0.16 2.28
N ARG A 143 3.00 0.82 2.60
CA ARG A 143 3.79 0.50 3.78
C ARG A 143 2.94 0.52 5.05
N ARG A 144 2.17 1.58 5.30
CA ARG A 144 1.29 1.67 6.48
C ARG A 144 0.27 0.54 6.51
N GLN A 145 -0.43 0.30 5.40
CA GLN A 145 -1.45 -0.76 5.33
C GLN A 145 -0.84 -2.16 5.50
N PHE A 146 0.30 -2.45 4.87
CA PHE A 146 0.99 -3.73 5.03
C PHE A 146 1.57 -3.90 6.45
N THR A 147 2.06 -2.83 7.08
CA THR A 147 2.48 -2.87 8.49
C THR A 147 1.30 -3.17 9.41
N VAL A 148 0.14 -2.56 9.17
CA VAL A 148 -1.09 -2.83 9.95
C VAL A 148 -1.58 -4.26 9.76
N THR A 149 -1.51 -4.81 8.54
CA THR A 149 -1.93 -6.21 8.26
C THR A 149 -0.90 -7.24 8.76
N GLY A 150 0.38 -6.90 8.80
CA GLY A 150 1.47 -7.81 9.22
C GLY A 150 1.84 -7.75 10.71
N ALA A 151 1.39 -6.73 11.43
CA ALA A 151 1.64 -6.54 12.85
C ALA A 151 0.30 -6.27 13.56
N THR A 152 -0.37 -7.34 14.01
CA THR A 152 -1.51 -7.21 14.90
C THR A 152 -1.02 -6.64 16.22
N ARG A 153 -1.15 -5.31 16.39
CA ARG A 153 -0.83 -4.52 17.59
C ARG A 153 0.62 -4.55 18.07
N PHE A 154 1.26 -3.39 17.96
CA PHE A 154 2.41 -3.04 18.79
C PHE A 154 1.89 -2.63 20.18
N GLU A 155 1.98 -3.52 21.16
CA GLU A 155 1.68 -3.20 22.56
C GLU A 155 2.94 -3.47 23.41
N GLY A 156 3.39 -2.46 24.16
CA GLY A 156 4.44 -2.60 25.16
C GLY A 156 5.81 -3.10 24.65
N GLY A 157 6.16 -2.87 23.38
CA GLY A 157 7.42 -3.34 22.78
C GLY A 157 7.38 -4.76 22.21
N THR A 158 6.19 -5.37 22.19
CA THR A 158 5.91 -6.66 21.54
C THR A 158 4.98 -6.49 20.34
N LEU A 159 5.14 -7.37 19.36
CA LEU A 159 4.42 -7.42 18.11
C LEU A 159 3.75 -8.80 18.01
N THR A 160 2.43 -8.82 17.80
CA THR A 160 1.73 -10.06 17.46
C THR A 160 1.72 -10.19 15.94
N MET A 161 2.08 -11.37 15.44
CA MET A 161 2.07 -11.67 14.01
C MET A 161 0.72 -12.29 13.60
N PRO A 162 0.38 -12.33 12.30
CA PRO A 162 -0.83 -13.00 11.81
C PRO A 162 -0.91 -14.47 12.22
N SER A 163 0.24 -15.15 12.35
CA SER A 163 0.33 -16.51 12.90
C SER A 163 -0.06 -16.63 14.39
N GLY A 164 -0.32 -15.52 15.09
CA GLY A 164 -0.58 -15.46 16.53
C GLY A 164 0.68 -15.49 17.39
N ARG A 165 1.87 -15.59 16.77
CA ARG A 165 3.13 -15.55 17.52
C ARG A 165 3.40 -14.13 18.01
N ILE A 166 3.73 -14.02 19.30
CA ILE A 166 4.20 -12.79 19.92
C ILE A 166 5.73 -12.75 19.82
N MET A 167 6.27 -11.62 19.35
CA MET A 167 7.69 -11.39 19.17
C MET A 167 8.08 -10.01 19.71
N ARG A 168 9.27 -9.85 20.29
CA ARG A 168 9.73 -8.53 20.70
C ARG A 168 10.20 -7.73 19.49
N ALA A 169 10.04 -6.41 19.53
CA ALA A 169 10.52 -5.52 18.47
C ALA A 169 12.01 -5.72 18.17
N GLU A 170 12.83 -5.91 19.21
CA GLU A 170 14.26 -6.19 19.11
C GLU A 170 14.58 -7.52 18.41
N ASP A 171 13.68 -8.50 18.48
CA ASP A 171 13.88 -9.81 17.86
C ASP A 171 13.74 -9.75 16.33
N VAL A 172 13.04 -8.74 15.80
CA VAL A 172 12.85 -8.54 14.35
C VAL A 172 14.21 -8.41 13.64
N MET A 173 15.20 -7.81 14.30
CA MET A 173 16.52 -7.55 13.72
C MET A 173 17.55 -8.67 13.99
N LYS A 174 17.13 -9.79 14.58
CA LYS A 174 17.99 -10.96 14.76
C LYS A 174 18.15 -11.75 13.46
N PRO A 175 19.23 -12.57 13.34
CA PRO A 175 19.41 -13.47 12.21
C PRO A 175 18.19 -14.35 11.97
N LEU A 176 17.72 -14.40 10.73
CA LEU A 176 16.56 -15.20 10.35
C LEU A 176 16.91 -16.70 10.42
N GLY A 177 15.96 -17.49 10.94
CA GLY A 177 16.11 -18.94 11.12
C GLY A 177 16.05 -19.76 9.83
N ASN A 178 15.69 -21.04 9.95
CA ASN A 178 15.54 -21.90 8.78
C ASN A 178 14.07 -21.90 8.30
N PRO A 179 13.78 -21.56 7.03
CA PRO A 179 12.41 -21.57 6.49
C PRO A 179 11.69 -22.92 6.59
N LYS A 180 12.41 -24.04 6.72
CA LYS A 180 11.82 -25.38 6.91
C LYS A 180 11.45 -25.68 8.37
N ARG A 181 11.97 -24.91 9.33
CA ARG A 181 11.79 -25.15 10.77
C ARG A 181 10.93 -24.10 11.46
N THR A 182 10.66 -22.98 10.79
CA THR A 182 9.93 -21.84 11.35
C THR A 182 8.67 -21.63 10.51
N PRO A 183 7.47 -22.04 10.99
CA PRO A 183 6.22 -22.00 10.21
C PRO A 183 5.87 -20.60 9.69
N ASP A 184 6.15 -19.59 10.50
CA ASP A 184 5.91 -18.16 10.34
C ASP A 184 7.13 -17.43 9.75
N PHE A 185 8.11 -18.17 9.21
CA PHE A 185 9.38 -17.61 8.72
C PHE A 185 9.21 -16.40 7.78
N TYR A 186 8.26 -16.50 6.84
CA TYR A 186 8.05 -15.44 5.85
C TYR A 186 7.35 -14.20 6.43
N GLU A 187 6.66 -14.32 7.56
CA GLU A 187 6.13 -13.18 8.32
C GLU A 187 7.28 -12.41 8.96
N VAL A 188 8.23 -13.12 9.58
CA VAL A 188 9.44 -12.50 10.15
C VAL A 188 10.33 -11.88 9.07
N VAL A 189 10.46 -12.53 7.90
CA VAL A 189 11.14 -11.95 6.72
C VAL A 189 10.50 -10.63 6.32
N ALA A 190 9.16 -10.59 6.23
CA ALA A 190 8.44 -9.38 5.86
C ALA A 190 8.64 -8.26 6.88
N LEU A 191 8.53 -8.58 8.17
CA LEU A 191 8.75 -7.62 9.26
C LEU A 191 10.16 -7.04 9.26
N GLN A 192 11.18 -7.89 9.13
CA GLN A 192 12.58 -7.44 9.08
C GLN A 192 12.85 -6.58 7.84
N HIS A 193 12.30 -6.97 6.68
CA HIS A 193 12.42 -6.18 5.46
C HIS A 193 11.77 -4.81 5.60
N THR A 194 10.53 -4.75 6.12
CA THR A 194 9.81 -3.50 6.35
C THR A 194 10.55 -2.61 7.34
N ARG A 195 11.06 -3.18 8.43
CA ARG A 195 11.84 -2.44 9.43
C ARG A 195 13.09 -1.79 8.84
N LEU A 196 13.85 -2.53 8.02
CA LEU A 196 15.02 -1.99 7.34
C LEU A 196 14.66 -0.87 6.36
N VAL A 197 13.55 -1.00 5.64
CA VAL A 197 13.02 0.06 4.79
C VAL A 197 12.62 1.30 5.62
N ASP A 198 12.06 1.11 6.80
CA ASP A 198 11.66 2.18 7.73
C ASP A 198 12.87 2.89 8.34
N ASP A 199 13.92 2.14 8.67
CA ASP A 199 15.20 2.66 9.16
C ASP A 199 16.02 3.34 8.04
N GLY A 200 15.50 3.42 6.80
CA GLY A 200 16.10 4.15 5.69
C GLY A 200 17.18 3.38 4.92
N GLU A 201 17.25 2.06 5.08
CA GLU A 201 18.25 1.22 4.41
C GLU A 201 18.09 1.27 2.88
N VAL A 202 19.18 1.58 2.18
CA VAL A 202 19.20 1.72 0.71
C VAL A 202 18.98 0.37 0.04
N ASN A 203 19.53 -0.70 0.61
CA ASN A 203 19.32 -2.05 0.12
C ASN A 203 18.90 -2.99 1.25
N PRO A 204 17.59 -2.98 1.61
CA PRO A 204 17.06 -3.78 2.72
C PRO A 204 17.37 -5.26 2.57
N THR A 205 17.26 -5.80 1.35
CA THR A 205 17.51 -7.23 1.09
C THR A 205 18.99 -7.59 1.30
N ALA A 206 19.93 -6.71 0.91
CA ALA A 206 21.34 -6.93 1.19
C ALA A 206 21.65 -6.87 2.68
N LYS A 207 21.04 -5.92 3.40
CA LYS A 207 21.22 -5.81 4.85
C LYS A 207 20.65 -7.02 5.60
N MET A 208 19.49 -7.54 5.18
CA MET A 208 18.94 -8.81 5.71
C MET A 208 19.90 -9.99 5.52
N ALA A 209 20.52 -10.07 4.34
CA ALA A 209 21.48 -11.13 4.02
C ALA A 209 22.71 -11.07 4.95
N GLU A 210 23.22 -9.86 5.21
CA GLU A 210 24.31 -9.60 6.14
C GLU A 210 23.94 -10.00 7.58
N ILE A 211 22.82 -9.52 8.10
CA ILE A 211 22.31 -9.83 9.44
C ILE A 211 22.16 -11.35 9.62
N SER A 212 21.59 -12.02 8.63
CA SER A 212 21.31 -13.46 8.68
C SER A 212 22.49 -14.34 8.26
N ARG A 213 23.61 -13.74 7.82
CA ARG A 213 24.81 -14.44 7.31
C ARG A 213 24.50 -15.46 6.21
N VAL A 214 23.65 -15.07 5.27
CA VAL A 214 23.29 -15.89 4.11
C VAL A 214 23.68 -15.20 2.79
N PRO A 215 23.83 -15.95 1.69
CA PRO A 215 24.01 -15.33 0.38
C PRO A 215 22.86 -14.37 0.02
N LEU A 216 23.18 -13.27 -0.66
CA LEU A 216 22.17 -12.30 -1.13
C LEU A 216 21.04 -12.97 -1.92
N SER A 217 21.37 -13.94 -2.78
CA SER A 217 20.39 -14.70 -3.56
C SER A 217 19.38 -15.46 -2.69
N THR A 218 19.80 -15.93 -1.51
CA THR A 218 18.92 -16.59 -0.55
C THR A 218 17.94 -15.60 0.08
N ALA A 219 18.44 -14.44 0.53
CA ALA A 219 17.58 -13.37 1.05
C ALA A 219 16.60 -12.85 -0.01
N GLN A 220 17.05 -12.68 -1.26
CA GLN A 220 16.19 -12.35 -2.40
C GLN A 220 15.09 -13.40 -2.62
N GLY A 221 15.43 -14.69 -2.53
CA GLY A 221 14.48 -15.80 -2.60
C GLY A 221 13.43 -15.74 -1.48
N TRP A 222 13.85 -15.37 -0.26
CA TRP A 222 12.93 -15.17 0.86
C TRP A 222 11.97 -14.02 0.63
N VAL A 223 12.47 -12.85 0.22
CA VAL A 223 11.65 -11.67 -0.08
C VAL A 223 10.67 -11.96 -1.23
N ALA A 224 11.12 -12.61 -2.29
CA ALA A 224 10.25 -13.00 -3.41
C ALA A 224 9.14 -13.97 -2.99
N ARG A 225 9.39 -14.84 -2.01
CA ARG A 225 8.40 -15.76 -1.47
C ARG A 225 7.45 -15.08 -0.48
N ALA A 226 7.94 -14.14 0.33
CA ALA A 226 7.11 -13.29 1.18
C ALA A 226 6.14 -12.43 0.34
N ARG A 227 6.61 -11.86 -0.78
CA ARG A 227 5.77 -11.15 -1.76
C ARG A 227 4.68 -12.02 -2.38
N ARG A 228 5.02 -13.23 -2.83
CA ARG A 228 4.04 -14.21 -3.33
C ARG A 228 3.01 -14.65 -2.29
N LYS A 229 3.31 -14.48 -1.00
CA LYS A 229 2.40 -14.73 0.12
C LYS A 229 1.64 -13.47 0.56
N GLY A 230 1.87 -12.32 -0.08
CA GLY A 230 1.24 -11.04 0.24
C GLY A 230 1.70 -10.38 1.52
N LEU A 231 2.79 -10.88 2.09
CA LEU A 231 3.37 -10.33 3.30
C LEU A 231 4.22 -9.08 3.00
N LEU A 232 4.56 -8.87 1.72
CA LEU A 232 5.27 -7.70 1.24
C LEU A 232 4.63 -7.18 -0.06
N PRO A 233 4.70 -5.87 -0.34
CA PRO A 233 4.24 -5.32 -1.61
C PRO A 233 5.01 -5.92 -2.79
N PRO A 234 4.35 -6.03 -3.97
CA PRO A 234 4.99 -6.59 -5.17
C PRO A 234 6.25 -5.80 -5.52
N GLY A 235 7.24 -6.51 -6.08
CA GLY A 235 8.49 -5.88 -6.49
C GLY A 235 8.22 -4.85 -7.58
N ARG A 236 8.59 -3.60 -7.35
CA ARG A 236 8.54 -2.57 -8.40
C ARG A 236 9.45 -3.02 -9.54
N ARG A 237 8.86 -3.41 -10.69
CA ARG A 237 9.64 -3.44 -11.93
C ARG A 237 10.05 -1.99 -12.18
N GLY A 238 11.35 -1.71 -12.16
CA GLY A 238 11.85 -0.45 -12.70
C GLY A 238 11.32 -0.33 -14.12
N ARG A 239 10.60 0.75 -14.42
CA ARG A 239 10.33 1.11 -15.82
C ARG A 239 11.70 1.26 -16.47
N ALA A 240 12.08 0.30 -17.31
CA ALA A 240 13.03 0.59 -18.37
C ALA A 240 12.42 1.76 -19.16
N GLY A 241 13.23 2.80 -19.35
CA GLY A 241 12.86 4.01 -20.08
C GLY A 241 12.47 3.72 -21.51
#